data_AF-A0AAE0QY53-F1
#
_entry.id   AF-A0AAE0QY53-F1
#
_cell.length_a   1.000
_cell.length_b   1.000
_cell.length_c   1.000
_cell.angle_alpha   90.00
_cell.angle_beta   90.00
_cell.angle_gamma   90.00
#
_symmetry.space_group_name_H-M   'P 1'
#
loop_
_entity.id
_entity.type
_entity.pdbx_description
1 polymer ?
#
loop_
_entity_poly.entity_id
_entity_poly.type
_entity_poly.pdbx_seq_one_letter_code
_entity_poly.pdbx_strand_id
1 'polypeptide(L)'
;MIRETGRKVLGVSSGRRKEDKETWWWNEEVQDSIQRKRLAKKKWDMDRTEENRQEYKELQRRVKREVSKVKQEAYDELYTRLDTREGEKDLYGLARQRDRDGKDVQQVRVIKDRDGRVLTSEESVQRRWKEYFEELMNEENEREKRVEGVNSVEQKVEKD
;
A
#
# COMPACT_ATOMS: atom_id res chain seq x y z
N MET A 1 -23.46 18.05 4.33
CA MET A 1 -24.00 16.89 3.58
C MET A 1 -22.96 15.80 3.29
N ILE A 2 -22.14 15.81 2.22
CA ILE A 2 -21.27 14.65 1.88
C ILE A 2 -20.34 14.19 3.03
N ARG A 3 -19.70 15.15 3.72
CA ARG A 3 -18.81 14.84 4.87
C ARG A 3 -19.53 14.30 6.11
N GLU A 4 -20.81 14.65 6.30
CA GLU A 4 -21.62 14.11 7.42
C GLU A 4 -22.15 12.73 7.11
N THR A 5 -22.68 12.52 5.90
CA THR A 5 -23.17 11.21 5.46
C THR A 5 -22.03 10.20 5.45
N GLY A 6 -20.84 10.60 4.96
CA GLY A 6 -19.64 9.78 5.00
C GLY A 6 -19.24 9.37 6.42
N ARG A 7 -19.26 10.30 7.39
CA ARG A 7 -18.96 9.97 8.80
C ARG A 7 -19.99 9.05 9.44
N LYS A 8 -21.27 9.20 9.11
CA LYS A 8 -22.34 8.37 9.67
C LYS A 8 -22.33 6.94 9.13
N VAL A 9 -21.99 6.76 7.86
CA VAL A 9 -21.98 5.44 7.20
C VAL A 9 -20.64 4.72 7.36
N LEU A 10 -19.53 5.44 7.23
CA LEU A 10 -18.18 4.87 7.20
C LEU A 10 -17.40 5.05 8.52
N GLY A 11 -17.90 5.86 9.45
CA GLY A 11 -17.20 6.20 10.68
C GLY A 11 -16.08 7.23 10.47
N VAL A 12 -15.34 7.52 11.55
CA VAL A 12 -14.16 8.40 11.55
C VAL A 12 -12.94 7.54 11.84
N SER A 13 -11.99 7.46 10.90
CA SER A 13 -10.70 6.84 11.18
C SER A 13 -9.91 7.75 12.14
N SER A 14 -9.12 7.17 13.05
CA SER A 14 -8.42 7.93 14.10
C SER A 14 -7.40 8.95 13.57
N GLY A 15 -7.16 9.00 12.25
CA GLY A 15 -6.21 9.89 11.59
C GLY A 15 -4.75 9.63 11.98
N ARG A 16 -4.48 8.74 12.95
CA ARG A 16 -3.13 8.32 13.30
C ARG A 16 -2.59 7.55 12.11
N ARG A 17 -1.72 8.20 11.34
CA ARG A 17 -0.75 7.47 10.52
C ARG A 17 -0.12 6.44 11.45
N LYS A 18 0.01 5.18 10.99
CA LYS A 18 1.00 4.29 11.56
C LYS A 18 2.28 5.11 11.61
N GLU A 19 2.85 5.31 12.80
CA GLU A 19 4.25 5.71 12.86
C GLU A 19 4.97 4.65 12.04
N ASP A 20 5.49 5.04 10.88
CA ASP A 20 6.36 4.18 10.10
C ASP A 20 7.56 3.94 11.02
N LYS A 21 7.53 2.82 11.75
CA LYS A 21 8.62 2.34 12.62
C LYS A 21 9.92 2.07 11.85
N GLU A 22 9.96 2.44 10.57
CA GLU A 22 10.97 2.05 9.59
C GLU A 22 12.31 2.73 9.78
N THR A 23 12.43 3.77 10.59
CA THR A 23 13.65 4.59 10.56
C THR A 23 14.41 4.55 11.88
N TRP A 24 14.65 3.34 12.39
CA TRP A 24 15.64 3.07 13.46
C TRP A 24 17.07 3.42 13.03
N TRP A 25 17.33 3.55 11.72
CA TRP A 25 18.56 4.05 11.11
C TRP A 25 18.49 5.56 10.78
N TRP A 26 17.44 6.29 11.18
CA TRP A 26 17.36 7.74 10.90
C TRP A 26 18.36 8.51 11.74
N ASN A 27 19.10 9.42 11.11
CA ASN A 27 19.96 10.36 11.81
C ASN A 27 19.72 11.81 11.33
N GLU A 28 20.15 12.78 12.14
CA GLU A 28 20.01 14.20 11.81
C GLU A 28 20.79 14.57 10.54
N GLU A 29 21.92 13.93 10.28
CA GLU A 29 22.74 14.17 9.10
C GLU A 29 22.04 13.79 7.79
N VAL A 30 21.42 12.60 7.73
CA VAL A 30 20.61 12.15 6.58
C VAL A 30 19.39 13.03 6.41
N GLN A 31 18.77 13.46 7.51
CA GLN A 31 17.66 14.39 7.44
C GLN A 31 18.09 15.70 6.79
N ASP A 32 19.19 16.30 7.27
CA ASP A 32 19.71 17.55 6.74
C ASP A 32 20.12 17.42 5.26
N SER A 33 20.81 16.34 4.88
CA SER A 33 21.20 16.13 3.47
C SER A 33 20.00 15.93 2.55
N ILE A 34 18.94 15.25 3.00
CA ILE A 34 17.66 15.16 2.28
C ILE A 34 17.02 16.54 2.14
N GLN A 35 17.05 17.39 3.17
CA GLN A 35 16.52 18.76 3.11
C GLN A 35 17.31 19.61 2.09
N ARG A 36 18.64 19.58 2.11
CA ARG A 36 19.49 20.26 1.12
C ARG A 36 19.16 19.82 -0.30
N LYS A 37 19.00 18.51 -0.54
CA LYS A 37 18.57 17.97 -1.83
C LYS A 37 17.19 18.49 -2.24
N ARG A 38 16.23 18.59 -1.32
CA ARG A 38 14.89 19.14 -1.59
C ARG A 38 14.95 20.62 -1.96
N LEU A 39 15.78 21.41 -1.29
CA LEU A 39 15.99 22.82 -1.64
C LEU A 39 16.61 22.97 -3.03
N ALA A 40 17.62 22.19 -3.37
CA ALA A 40 18.22 22.18 -4.70
C ALA A 40 17.21 21.77 -5.79
N LYS A 41 16.32 20.82 -5.49
CA LYS A 41 15.23 20.45 -6.41
C LYS A 41 14.27 21.62 -6.66
N LYS A 42 13.85 22.31 -5.60
CA LYS A 42 12.99 23.51 -5.70
C LYS A 42 13.66 24.60 -6.54
N LYS A 43 14.95 24.85 -6.32
CA LYS A 43 15.75 25.82 -7.08
C LYS A 43 15.79 25.46 -8.57
N TRP A 44 16.06 24.19 -8.90
CA TRP A 44 16.00 23.71 -10.28
C TRP A 44 14.59 23.80 -10.90
N ASP A 45 13.53 23.54 -10.12
CA ASP A 45 12.15 23.64 -10.59
C ASP A 45 11.77 25.08 -10.97
N MET A 46 12.34 26.08 -10.29
CA MET A 46 12.13 27.51 -10.57
C MET A 46 12.94 27.99 -11.78
N ASP A 47 14.26 27.81 -11.75
CA ASP A 47 15.15 28.46 -12.71
C ASP A 47 15.38 27.62 -13.99
N ARG A 48 15.17 26.30 -13.91
CA ARG A 48 15.40 25.31 -14.99
C ARG A 48 16.76 25.37 -15.69
N THR A 49 17.78 25.92 -15.04
CA THR A 49 19.17 25.94 -15.54
C THR A 49 19.85 24.58 -15.43
N GLU A 50 20.86 24.33 -16.27
CA GLU A 50 21.61 23.06 -16.24
C GLU A 50 22.55 22.99 -15.02
N GLU A 51 23.05 24.12 -14.53
CA GLU A 51 23.86 24.20 -13.31
C GLU A 51 23.04 23.72 -12.10
N ASN A 52 21.81 24.21 -11.93
CA ASN A 52 20.93 23.80 -10.85
C ASN A 52 20.51 22.33 -10.98
N ARG A 53 20.36 21.84 -12.21
CA ARG A 53 20.10 20.41 -12.47
C ARG A 53 21.27 19.54 -12.03
N GLN A 54 22.50 19.97 -12.33
CA GLN A 54 23.71 19.26 -11.97
C GLN A 54 23.91 19.27 -10.45
N GLU A 55 23.72 20.42 -9.80
CA GLU A 55 23.75 20.58 -8.33
C GLU A 55 22.77 19.60 -7.66
N TYR A 56 21.52 19.55 -8.14
CA TYR A 56 20.52 18.61 -7.64
C TYR A 56 20.95 17.14 -7.83
N LYS A 57 21.46 16.76 -9.00
CA LYS A 57 21.93 15.38 -9.27
C LYS A 57 23.09 14.98 -8.35
N GLU A 58 24.02 15.89 -8.09
CA GLU A 58 25.14 15.64 -7.19
C GLU A 58 24.68 15.44 -5.75
N LEU A 59 23.80 16.32 -5.25
CA LEU A 59 23.20 16.17 -3.93
C LEU A 59 22.38 14.88 -3.83
N GLN A 60 21.63 14.51 -4.88
CA GLN A 60 20.91 13.24 -4.91
C GLN A 60 21.86 12.03 -4.79
N ARG A 61 23.00 12.05 -5.46
CA ARG A 61 24.03 11.00 -5.36
C ARG A 61 24.70 10.98 -3.98
N ARG A 62 24.93 12.14 -3.36
CA ARG A 62 25.49 12.25 -2.00
C ARG A 62 24.52 11.67 -0.97
N VAL A 63 23.26 12.11 -0.99
CA VAL A 63 22.20 11.58 -0.13
C VAL A 63 22.07 10.07 -0.29
N LYS A 64 22.08 9.53 -1.52
CA LYS A 64 22.00 8.08 -1.73
C LYS A 64 23.16 7.33 -1.05
N ARG A 65 24.38 7.89 -1.10
CA ARG A 65 25.56 7.31 -0.44
C ARG A 65 25.47 7.38 1.07
N GLU A 66 25.10 8.55 1.63
CA GLU A 66 24.94 8.73 3.07
C GLU A 66 23.86 7.81 3.64
N VAL A 67 22.68 7.76 3.01
CA VAL A 67 21.61 6.84 3.41
C VAL A 67 22.08 5.39 3.36
N SER A 68 22.84 5.00 2.33
CA SER A 68 23.39 3.65 2.23
C SER A 68 24.36 3.35 3.38
N LYS A 69 25.24 4.32 3.71
CA LYS A 69 26.24 4.19 4.77
C LYS A 69 25.57 4.04 6.14
N VAL A 70 24.64 4.94 6.48
CA VAL A 70 23.94 4.93 7.76
C VAL A 70 23.09 3.67 7.92
N LYS A 71 22.43 3.23 6.84
CA LYS A 71 21.72 1.94 6.86
C LYS A 71 22.66 0.77 7.10
N GLN A 72 23.82 0.75 6.45
CA GLN A 72 24.81 -0.30 6.63
C GLN A 72 25.33 -0.32 8.07
N GLU A 73 25.72 0.83 8.62
CA GLU A 73 26.16 0.96 10.01
C GLU A 73 25.09 0.47 11.00
N ALA A 74 23.83 0.84 10.79
CA ALA A 74 22.72 0.36 11.60
C ALA A 74 22.54 -1.18 11.49
N TYR A 75 22.64 -1.74 10.29
CA TYR A 75 22.59 -3.20 10.11
C TYR A 75 23.76 -3.91 10.78
N ASP A 76 24.97 -3.37 10.69
CA ASP A 76 26.15 -3.94 11.33
C ASP A 76 25.98 -3.95 12.86
N GLU A 77 25.45 -2.87 13.45
CA GLU A 77 25.09 -2.81 14.87
C GLU A 77 24.00 -3.84 15.24
N LEU A 78 22.98 -3.99 14.38
CA LEU A 78 21.95 -5.02 14.58
C LEU A 78 22.57 -6.43 14.57
N TYR A 79 23.42 -6.75 13.60
CA TYR A 79 24.04 -8.07 13.48
C TYR A 79 24.93 -8.39 14.67
N THR A 80 25.76 -7.44 15.11
CA THR A 80 26.59 -7.63 16.32
C THR A 80 25.75 -7.87 17.57
N ARG A 81 24.58 -7.22 17.67
CA ARG A 81 23.63 -7.46 18.77
C ARG A 81 22.97 -8.84 18.68
N LEU A 82 22.66 -9.33 17.48
CA LEU A 82 22.06 -10.65 17.27
C LEU A 82 22.97 -11.81 17.70
N ASP A 83 24.29 -11.62 17.69
CA ASP A 83 25.26 -12.61 18.21
C ASP A 83 25.27 -12.71 19.75
N THR A 84 24.52 -11.85 20.44
CA THR A 84 24.37 -11.90 21.89
C THR A 84 23.13 -12.68 22.32
N ARG A 85 23.12 -13.20 23.55
CA ARG A 85 21.96 -13.88 24.15
C ARG A 85 20.73 -12.96 24.27
N GLU A 86 20.92 -11.64 24.31
CA GLU A 86 19.83 -10.67 24.33
C GLU A 86 19.23 -10.44 22.92
N GLY A 87 20.06 -10.52 21.88
CA GLY A 87 19.64 -10.39 20.48
C GLY A 87 18.84 -11.57 19.93
N GLU A 88 18.83 -12.72 20.61
CA GLU A 88 18.01 -13.88 20.22
C GLU A 88 16.52 -13.51 20.11
N LYS A 89 16.01 -12.70 21.04
CA LYS A 89 14.61 -12.22 21.01
C LYS A 89 14.32 -11.33 19.80
N ASP A 90 15.28 -10.51 19.39
CA ASP A 90 15.16 -9.64 18.22
C ASP A 90 15.17 -10.44 16.93
N LEU A 91 15.94 -11.53 16.86
CA LEU A 91 15.91 -12.46 15.72
C LEU A 91 14.51 -13.05 15.51
N TYR A 92 13.88 -13.55 16.58
CA TYR A 92 12.49 -14.03 16.52
C TYR A 92 11.49 -12.91 16.20
N GLY A 93 11.79 -11.66 16.59
CA GLY A 93 11.02 -10.49 16.19
C GLY A 93 11.09 -10.23 14.68
N LEU A 94 12.31 -10.22 14.12
CA LEU A 94 12.58 -10.04 12.69
C LEU A 94 11.96 -11.16 11.85
N ALA A 95 12.07 -12.42 12.30
CA ALA A 95 11.45 -13.56 11.64
C ALA A 95 9.91 -13.42 11.59
N ARG A 96 9.27 -13.07 12.71
CA ARG A 96 7.82 -12.81 12.77
C ARG A 96 7.39 -11.60 11.95
N GLN A 97 8.25 -10.60 11.78
CA GLN A 97 7.96 -9.47 10.90
C GLN A 97 8.02 -9.90 9.42
N ARG A 98 9.05 -10.64 9.01
CA ARG A 98 9.15 -11.21 7.66
C ARG A 98 7.99 -12.13 7.31
N ASP A 99 7.59 -13.00 8.23
CA ASP A 99 6.39 -13.85 8.07
C ASP A 99 5.13 -13.03 7.83
N ARG A 100 4.95 -11.93 8.58
CA ARG A 100 3.83 -11.01 8.34
C ARG A 100 3.95 -10.29 7.00
N ASP A 101 5.13 -9.80 6.63
CA ASP A 101 5.39 -9.09 5.37
C ASP A 101 5.20 -9.98 4.13
N GLY A 102 5.36 -11.30 4.27
CA GLY A 102 5.07 -12.27 3.23
C GLY A 102 3.59 -12.67 3.09
N LYS A 103 2.70 -12.23 4.01
CA LYS A 103 1.26 -12.55 3.94
C LYS A 103 0.54 -11.51 3.09
N ASP A 104 -0.18 -11.97 2.06
CA ASP A 104 -1.01 -11.14 1.17
C ASP A 104 -2.08 -10.35 1.96
N VAL A 105 -2.51 -10.89 3.10
CA VAL A 105 -3.50 -10.28 3.99
C VAL A 105 -2.88 -10.12 5.37
N GLN A 106 -2.26 -8.96 5.62
CA GLN A 106 -1.67 -8.63 6.93
C GLN A 106 -2.68 -8.22 8.00
N GLN A 107 -3.85 -7.75 7.60
CA GLN A 107 -4.96 -7.45 8.49
C GLN A 107 -6.19 -8.22 8.03
N VAL A 108 -6.87 -8.86 8.98
CA VAL A 108 -8.20 -9.43 8.75
C VAL A 108 -9.07 -8.33 8.14
N ARG A 109 -9.48 -8.53 6.88
CA ARG A 109 -10.44 -7.62 6.24
C ARG A 109 -11.72 -7.75 7.04
N VAL A 110 -12.01 -6.70 7.79
CA VAL A 110 -13.21 -6.59 8.60
C VAL A 110 -14.42 -6.66 7.66
N ILE A 111 -15.16 -7.76 7.70
CA ILE A 111 -16.36 -7.97 6.88
C ILE A 111 -17.61 -8.02 7.75
N LYS A 112 -18.76 -7.70 7.19
CA LYS A 112 -20.03 -7.79 7.90
C LYS A 112 -20.67 -9.17 7.73
N ASP A 113 -21.28 -9.68 8.78
CA ASP A 113 -22.19 -10.81 8.68
C ASP A 113 -23.53 -10.39 8.04
N ARG A 114 -24.45 -11.34 7.92
CA ARG A 114 -25.78 -11.12 7.31
C ARG A 114 -26.62 -10.11 8.11
N ASP A 115 -26.42 -10.07 9.42
CA ASP A 115 -27.11 -9.15 10.33
C ASP A 115 -26.45 -7.77 10.37
N GLY A 116 -25.44 -7.52 9.52
CA GLY A 116 -24.71 -6.27 9.41
C GLY A 116 -23.71 -6.03 10.55
N ARG A 117 -23.47 -7.01 11.41
CA ARG A 117 -22.46 -6.94 12.49
C ARG A 117 -21.08 -7.18 11.93
N VAL A 118 -20.12 -6.49 12.53
CA VAL A 118 -18.74 -6.47 12.05
C VAL A 118 -17.97 -7.67 12.62
N LEU A 119 -17.43 -8.52 11.75
CA LEU A 119 -16.60 -9.67 12.10
C LEU A 119 -15.12 -9.27 12.16
N THR A 120 -14.46 -9.65 13.26
CA THR A 120 -13.08 -9.23 13.56
C THR A 120 -12.09 -10.39 13.70
N SER A 121 -12.56 -11.63 13.93
CA SER A 121 -11.67 -12.80 13.99
C SER A 121 -11.51 -13.47 12.63
N GLU A 122 -10.30 -13.97 12.36
CA GLU A 122 -9.95 -14.60 11.08
C GLU A 122 -10.88 -15.78 10.74
N GLU A 123 -11.13 -16.67 11.69
CA GLU A 123 -12.03 -17.82 11.52
C GLU A 123 -13.45 -17.39 11.14
N SER A 124 -13.98 -16.33 11.77
CA SER A 124 -15.32 -15.82 11.47
C SER A 124 -15.38 -15.22 10.08
N VAL A 125 -14.35 -14.47 9.70
CA VAL A 125 -14.24 -13.86 8.37
C VAL A 125 -14.15 -14.93 7.29
N GLN A 126 -13.31 -15.96 7.48
CA GLN A 126 -13.22 -17.09 6.55
C GLN A 126 -14.54 -17.85 6.42
N ARG A 127 -15.25 -18.09 7.53
CA ARG A 127 -16.55 -18.76 7.52
C ARG A 127 -17.60 -17.95 6.76
N ARG A 128 -17.68 -16.64 7.00
CA ARG A 128 -18.61 -15.75 6.29
C ARG A 128 -18.30 -15.65 4.80
N TRP A 129 -17.01 -15.68 4.42
CA TRP A 129 -16.59 -15.79 3.01
C TRP A 129 -17.05 -17.10 2.37
N LYS A 130 -16.88 -18.22 3.07
CA LYS A 130 -17.34 -19.53 2.62
C LYS A 130 -18.85 -19.54 2.39
N GLU A 131 -19.63 -19.09 3.37
CA GLU A 131 -21.09 -18.98 3.25
C GLU A 131 -21.51 -18.10 2.06
N TYR A 132 -20.86 -16.95 1.85
CA TYR A 132 -21.15 -16.06 0.73
C TYR A 132 -20.92 -16.74 -0.63
N PHE A 133 -19.78 -17.39 -0.80
CA PHE A 133 -19.45 -18.06 -2.06
C PHE A 133 -20.27 -19.32 -2.29
N GLU A 134 -20.61 -20.07 -1.24
CA GLU A 134 -21.52 -21.21 -1.36
C GLU A 134 -22.90 -20.77 -1.85
N GLU A 135 -23.44 -19.64 -1.38
CA GLU A 135 -24.69 -19.10 -1.93
C GLU A 135 -24.49 -18.60 -3.37
N LEU A 136 -23.49 -17.75 -3.59
CA LEU A 136 -23.24 -17.14 -4.90
C LEU A 136 -23.03 -18.17 -6.03
N MET A 137 -22.36 -19.29 -5.73
CA MET A 137 -22.00 -20.32 -6.71
C MET A 137 -23.09 -21.37 -6.92
N ASN A 138 -24.03 -21.52 -5.97
CA ASN A 138 -25.09 -22.51 -6.04
C ASN A 138 -26.47 -21.91 -6.35
N GLU A 139 -26.63 -20.60 -6.25
CA GLU A 139 -27.80 -19.89 -6.77
C GLU A 139 -27.68 -19.69 -8.29
N GLU A 140 -28.69 -20.13 -9.04
CA GLU A 140 -28.77 -19.91 -10.49
C GLU A 140 -29.08 -18.43 -10.77
N ASN A 141 -28.03 -17.61 -10.88
CA ASN A 141 -28.17 -16.20 -11.24
C ASN A 141 -28.64 -16.07 -12.69
N GLU A 142 -29.63 -15.21 -12.96
CA GLU A 142 -30.08 -14.90 -14.32
C GLU A 142 -28.90 -14.43 -15.16
N ARG A 143 -28.46 -15.26 -16.12
CA ARG A 143 -27.43 -14.87 -17.07
C ARG A 143 -28.03 -13.82 -18.01
N GLU A 144 -27.34 -12.70 -18.13
CA GLU A 144 -27.70 -11.63 -19.07
C GLU A 144 -27.74 -12.22 -20.50
N LYS A 145 -28.95 -12.37 -21.05
CA LYS A 145 -29.13 -12.86 -22.41
C LYS A 145 -28.65 -11.78 -23.36
N ARG A 146 -27.55 -12.04 -24.07
CA ARG A 146 -27.14 -11.19 -25.20
C ARG A 146 -28.25 -11.21 -26.25
N VAL A 147 -28.89 -10.05 -26.46
CA VAL A 147 -29.85 -9.87 -27.54
C VAL A 147 -29.05 -9.67 -28.83
N GLU A 148 -28.96 -10.70 -29.67
CA GLU A 148 -28.46 -10.55 -31.04
C GLU A 148 -29.57 -9.89 -31.87
N GLY A 149 -29.42 -8.60 -32.15
CA GLY A 149 -30.32 -7.87 -33.04
C GLY A 149 -30.13 -8.33 -34.49
N VAL A 150 -31.09 -9.08 -35.01
CA VAL A 150 -31.20 -9.37 -36.44
C VAL A 150 -31.73 -8.12 -37.15
N ASN A 151 -30.83 -7.36 -37.80
CA ASN A 151 -31.22 -6.31 -38.75
C ASN A 151 -31.49 -6.95 -40.12
N SER A 152 -32.76 -7.21 -40.46
CA SER A 152 -33.16 -7.44 -41.85
C SER A 152 -33.15 -6.11 -42.60
N VAL A 153 -32.27 -5.97 -43.59
CA VAL A 153 -32.29 -4.87 -44.55
C VAL A 153 -33.07 -5.32 -45.78
N GLU A 154 -34.28 -4.81 -45.97
CA GLU A 154 -35.03 -4.97 -47.22
C GLU A 154 -34.39 -4.09 -48.30
N GLN A 155 -33.74 -4.71 -49.29
CA GLN A 155 -33.35 -4.04 -50.53
C GLN A 155 -34.56 -3.95 -51.46
N LYS A 156 -35.02 -2.73 -51.75
CA LYS A 156 -35.86 -2.48 -52.94
C LYS A 156 -34.95 -2.45 -54.17
N VAL A 157 -35.19 -3.39 -55.09
CA VAL A 157 -34.60 -3.38 -56.44
C VAL A 157 -35.57 -2.61 -57.34
N GLU A 158 -35.14 -1.47 -57.87
CA GLU A 158 -35.80 -0.78 -59.00
C GLU A 158 -35.71 -1.67 -60.24
N LYS A 159 -36.81 -1.74 -61.00
CA LYS A 159 -36.85 -2.40 -62.30
C LYS A 159 -37.46 -1.41 -63.30
N ASP A 160 -36.67 -1.17 -64.34
CA ASP A 160 -36.81 -0.35 -65.56
C ASP A 160 -38.19 0.26 -65.91
#